data_AF-A0A963FTY1-F1
#
_entry.id   AF-A0A963FTY1-F1
#
_cell.length_a   1.000
_cell.length_b   1.000
_cell.length_c   1.000
_cell.angle_alpha   90.00
_cell.angle_beta   90.00
_cell.angle_gamma   90.00
#
_symmetry.space_group_name_H-M   'P 1'
#
loop_
_entity.id
_entity.type
_entity.pdbx_description
1 polymer ?
#
loop_
_entity_poly.entity_id
_entity_poly.type
_entity_poly.pdbx_seq_one_letter_code
_entity_poly.pdbx_strand_id
1 'polypeptide(L)'
;MQRHFGQKAALIAAGLCATLTLPALAGFVWVWRERGGADPWVPSMAAILVFLASCAVVLYVMSRPKPPLPEQNASADPEADR
;
A
#
# COMPACT_ATOMS: atom_id res chain seq x y z
N MET A 1 14.59 5.88 -18.57
CA MET A 1 13.12 5.93 -18.43
C MET A 1 12.77 6.00 -16.94
N GLN A 2 12.06 7.04 -16.56
CA GLN A 2 11.93 7.53 -15.17
C GLN A 2 11.00 6.62 -14.34
N ARG A 3 11.54 5.56 -13.75
CA ARG A 3 10.82 4.53 -12.94
C ARG A 3 10.24 5.06 -11.61
N HIS A 4 10.31 6.36 -11.34
CA HIS A 4 9.86 6.97 -10.08
C HIS A 4 8.38 7.43 -10.08
N PHE A 5 7.74 7.61 -11.24
CA PHE A 5 6.35 8.12 -11.29
C PHE A 5 5.33 7.08 -10.83
N GLY A 6 5.43 5.84 -11.32
CA GLY A 6 4.54 4.75 -10.90
C GLY A 6 4.67 4.40 -9.41
N GLN A 7 5.89 4.46 -8.88
CA GLN A 7 6.16 4.23 -7.45
C GLN A 7 5.52 5.30 -6.56
N LYS A 8 5.60 6.58 -6.97
CA LYS A 8 4.96 7.69 -6.24
C LYS A 8 3.43 7.59 -6.28
N ALA A 9 2.85 7.23 -7.42
CA ALA A 9 1.40 7.06 -7.55
C ALA A 9 0.87 5.94 -6.64
N ALA A 10 1.56 4.80 -6.56
CA ALA A 10 1.19 3.71 -5.67
C ALA A 10 1.30 4.11 -4.18
N LEU A 11 2.29 4.93 -3.80
CA LEU A 11 2.40 5.46 -2.43
C LEU A 11 1.28 6.44 -2.09
N ILE A 12 0.88 7.31 -3.03
CA ILE A 12 -0.24 8.24 -2.83
C ILE A 12 -1.55 7.45 -2.66
N ALA A 13 -1.77 6.43 -3.49
CA ALA A 13 -2.95 5.57 -3.39
C ALA A 13 -2.97 4.78 -2.07
N ALA A 14 -1.82 4.25 -1.63
CA ALA A 14 -1.70 3.59 -0.32
C ALA A 14 -2.03 4.55 0.83
N GLY A 15 -1.51 5.78 0.77
CA GLY A 15 -1.80 6.84 1.74
C GLY A 15 -3.29 7.22 1.76
N LEU A 16 -3.93 7.32 0.59
CA LEU A 16 -5.36 7.59 0.49
C LEU A 16 -6.19 6.47 1.10
N CYS A 17 -5.89 5.21 0.80
CA CYS A 17 -6.55 4.05 1.40
C CYS A 17 -6.37 4.00 2.93
N ALA A 18 -5.17 4.29 3.43
CA ALA A 18 -4.91 4.38 4.87
C ALA A 18 -5.70 5.52 5.53
N THR A 19 -5.75 6.68 4.88
CA THR A 19 -6.49 7.86 5.38
C THR A 19 -7.99 7.60 5.41
N LEU A 20 -8.54 6.89 4.41
CA LEU A 20 -9.95 6.48 4.37
C LEU A 20 -10.27 5.35 5.37
N THR A 21 -9.26 4.59 5.81
CA THR A 21 -9.46 3.54 6.84
C THR A 21 -9.78 4.16 8.20
N LEU A 22 -9.15 5.29 8.57
CA LEU A 22 -9.41 6.00 9.83
C LEU A 22 -10.88 6.40 10.05
N PRO A 23 -11.56 7.12 9.12
CA PRO A 23 -12.97 7.48 9.28
C PRO A 23 -13.89 6.26 9.21
N ALA A 24 -13.55 5.25 8.40
CA ALA A 24 -14.30 3.99 8.39
C ALA A 24 -14.21 3.26 9.73
N LEU A 25 -13.06 3.34 10.42
CA LEU A 25 -12.85 2.67 11.71
C LEU A 25 -13.59 3.42 12.83
N ALA A 26 -13.59 4.75 12.77
CA ALA A 26 -14.41 5.59 13.64
C ALA A 26 -15.91 5.29 13.45
N GLY A 27 -16.38 5.20 12.20
CA GLY A 27 -17.77 4.85 11.89
C GLY A 27 -18.16 3.45 12.37
N PHE A 28 -17.26 2.48 12.22
CA PHE A 28 -17.47 1.11 12.73
C PHE A 28 -17.57 1.07 14.25
N VAL A 29 -16.65 1.72 14.98
CA VAL A 29 -16.68 1.79 16.45
C VAL A 29 -17.94 2.49 16.94
N TRP A 30 -18.35 3.56 16.28
CA TRP A 30 -19.57 4.30 16.59
C TRP A 30 -20.82 3.43 16.41
N VAL A 31 -20.99 2.81 15.23
CA VAL A 31 -22.12 1.92 14.93
C VAL A 31 -22.15 0.72 15.88
N TRP A 32 -20.99 0.13 16.20
CA TRP A 32 -20.93 -0.96 17.18
C TRP A 32 -21.41 -0.50 18.56
N ARG A 33 -20.97 0.69 19.02
CA ARG A 33 -21.36 1.22 20.33
C ARG A 33 -22.84 1.58 20.42
N GLU A 34 -23.46 2.02 19.34
CA GLU A 34 -24.87 2.48 19.34
C GLU A 34 -25.90 1.43 18.98
N ARG A 35 -25.59 0.55 18.01
CA ARG A 35 -26.57 -0.43 17.50
C ARG A 35 -26.30 -1.86 17.96
N GLY A 36 -25.13 -2.13 18.53
CA GLY A 36 -24.73 -3.47 18.96
C GLY A 36 -24.40 -4.39 17.78
N GLY A 37 -23.59 -5.43 18.04
CA GLY A 37 -23.07 -6.34 17.00
C GLY A 37 -24.11 -7.20 16.28
N ALA A 38 -25.39 -7.10 16.64
CA ALA A 38 -26.49 -7.80 15.99
C ALA A 38 -26.97 -7.08 14.71
N ASP A 39 -26.54 -5.83 14.50
CA ASP A 39 -26.93 -5.05 13.33
C ASP A 39 -26.11 -5.49 12.08
N PRO A 40 -26.75 -5.87 10.96
CA PRO A 40 -26.07 -6.40 9.76
C PRO A 40 -25.14 -5.38 9.08
N TRP A 41 -25.20 -4.11 9.49
CA TRP A 41 -24.26 -3.07 9.06
C TRP A 41 -22.85 -3.25 9.62
N VAL A 42 -22.70 -3.87 10.79
CA VAL A 42 -21.41 -4.12 11.46
C VAL A 42 -20.50 -5.01 10.60
N PRO A 43 -20.92 -6.21 10.11
CA PRO A 43 -20.05 -7.03 9.26
C PRO A 43 -19.72 -6.36 7.92
N SER A 44 -20.63 -5.54 7.37
CA SER A 44 -20.39 -4.80 6.12
C SER A 44 -19.32 -3.72 6.30
N MET A 45 -19.38 -2.95 7.39
CA MET A 45 -18.36 -1.96 7.76
C MET A 45 -17.01 -2.62 8.06
N ALA A 46 -17.01 -3.76 8.75
CA ALA A 46 -15.80 -4.55 8.99
C ALA A 46 -15.16 -5.04 7.68
N ALA A 47 -15.96 -5.52 6.71
CA ALA A 47 -15.44 -5.96 5.41
C ALA A 47 -14.77 -4.82 4.63
N ILE A 48 -15.35 -3.62 4.65
CA ILE A 48 -14.77 -2.41 4.03
C ILE A 48 -13.42 -2.07 4.69
N LEU A 49 -13.35 -2.13 6.02
CA LEU A 49 -12.10 -1.90 6.75
C LEU A 49 -11.00 -2.89 6.38
N VAL A 50 -11.35 -4.18 6.34
CA VAL A 50 -10.41 -5.24 5.97
C VAL A 50 -9.93 -5.04 4.53
N PHE A 51 -10.83 -4.71 3.60
CA PHE A 51 -10.48 -4.45 2.22
C PHE A 51 -9.56 -3.23 2.06
N LEU A 52 -9.89 -2.09 2.68
CA LEU A 52 -9.06 -0.88 2.61
C LEU A 52 -7.69 -1.09 3.25
N ALA A 53 -7.63 -1.77 4.40
CA ALA A 53 -6.37 -2.10 5.07
C ALA A 53 -5.52 -3.04 4.20
N SER A 54 -6.11 -4.10 3.65
CA SER A 54 -5.39 -5.04 2.77
C SER A 54 -4.90 -4.34 1.49
N CYS A 55 -5.72 -3.48 0.89
CA CYS A 55 -5.34 -2.70 -0.29
C CYS A 55 -4.14 -1.78 0.00
N ALA A 56 -4.17 -1.08 1.14
CA ALA A 56 -3.06 -0.23 1.58
C ALA A 56 -1.77 -1.03 1.81
N VAL A 57 -1.86 -2.20 2.43
CA VAL A 57 -0.70 -3.08 2.69
C VAL A 57 -0.09 -3.58 1.38
N VAL A 58 -0.89 -4.08 0.45
CA VAL A 58 -0.40 -4.60 -0.84
C VAL A 58 0.27 -3.48 -1.65
N LEU A 59 -0.36 -2.30 -1.73
CA LEU A 59 0.23 -1.15 -2.43
C LEU A 59 1.55 -0.71 -1.78
N TYR A 60 1.61 -0.66 -0.44
CA TYR A 60 2.83 -0.33 0.28
C TYR A 60 3.96 -1.32 0.01
N VAL A 61 3.67 -2.63 0.03
CA VAL A 61 4.65 -3.69 -0.28
C VAL A 61 5.16 -3.54 -1.71
N MET A 62 4.27 -3.29 -2.68
CA MET A 62 4.65 -3.10 -4.09
C MET A 62 5.41 -1.79 -4.32
N SER A 63 5.18 -0.77 -3.50
CA SER A 63 5.93 0.49 -3.54
C SER A 63 7.34 0.41 -2.93
N ARG A 64 7.69 -0.68 -2.23
CA ARG A 64 9.04 -0.87 -1.70
C ARG A 64 10.03 -0.90 -2.87
N PRO A 65 11.04 -0.01 -2.90
CA PRO A 65 12.07 -0.07 -3.93
C PRO A 65 12.77 -1.42 -3.81
N LYS A 66 12.83 -2.16 -4.92
CA LYS A 66 13.55 -3.44 -4.96
C LYS A 66 15.01 -3.16 -4.60
N PRO A 67 15.65 -3.96 -3.71
CA PRO A 67 17.05 -3.77 -3.36
C PRO A 67 17.88 -3.71 -4.66
N PRO A 68 18.83 -2.76 -4.75
CA PRO A 68 19.69 -2.67 -5.92
C PRO A 68 20.33 -4.04 -6.11
N LEU A 69 20.17 -4.60 -7.31
CA LEU A 69 20.96 -5.76 -7.70
C LEU A 69 22.42 -5.38 -7.43
N PRO A 70 23.22 -6.25 -6.76
CA PRO A 70 24.63 -5.97 -6.58
C PRO A 70 25.20 -5.56 -7.93
N GLU A 71 25.84 -4.40 -7.98
CA GLU A 71 26.50 -3.86 -9.17
C GLU A 71 27.27 -5.02 -9.81
N GLN A 72 26.85 -5.45 -10.98
CA GLN A 72 27.65 -6.32 -11.80
C GLN A 72 28.79 -5.45 -12.31
N ASN A 73 29.79 -5.26 -11.45
CA ASN A 73 31.10 -4.67 -11.69
C ASN A 73 31.11 -3.56 -12.76
N ALA A 74 31.07 -2.31 -12.31
CA ALA A 74 31.92 -1.31 -12.95
C ALA A 74 33.34 -1.90 -13.11
N SER A 75 33.92 -1.73 -14.31
CA SER A 75 35.24 -2.23 -14.79
C SER A 75 35.17 -3.64 -15.43
N ALA A 76 35.17 -3.85 -16.75
CA ALA A 76 35.79 -3.07 -17.82
C ALA A 76 35.03 -3.21 -19.16
N ASP A 77 34.65 -2.07 -19.74
CA ASP A 77 34.55 -1.89 -21.19
C ASP A 77 35.97 -1.53 -21.70
N PRO A 78 36.25 -1.53 -23.00
CA PRO A 78 36.92 -2.53 -23.84
C PRO A 78 38.47 -2.33 -23.95
N GLU A 79 39.27 -3.39 -23.81
CA GLU A 79 40.71 -3.34 -24.15
C GLU A 79 40.90 -3.62 -25.65
N ALA A 80 40.99 -2.54 -26.41
CA ALA A 80 41.70 -2.50 -27.68
C ALA A 80 43.22 -2.45 -27.41
N ASP A 81 43.88 -3.61 -27.22
CA ASP A 81 45.34 -3.79 -27.42
C ASP A 81 45.73 -5.30 -27.38
N ARG A 82 45.51 -6.03 -28.50
CA ARG A 82 46.33 -7.13 -29.08
C ARG A 82 45.53 -8.12 -29.93
#